data_AF-A0A7X8Q6B7-F1
#
_entry.id   AF-A0A7X8Q6B7-F1
#
_cell.length_a   1.000
_cell.length_b   1.000
_cell.length_c   1.000
_cell.angle_alpha   90.00
_cell.angle_beta   90.00
_cell.angle_gamma   90.00
#
_symmetry.space_group_name_H-M   'P 1'
#
loop_
_entity.id
_entity.type
_entity.pdbx_description
1 polymer ?
#
loop_
_entity_poly.entity_id
_entity_poly.type
_entity_poly.pdbx_seq_one_letter_code
_entity_poly.pdbx_strand_id
1 'polypeptide(L)' 'RVERVEVVRLGRVRRAKLYYIRQRVGKKAKVKELIRKKNA' A
#
# COMPACT_ATOMS: atom_id res chain seq x y z
N ARG A 1 -6.12 23.57 5.46
CA ARG A 1 -5.71 23.39 4.05
C ARG A 1 -4.44 22.54 4.07
N VAL A 2 -4.36 21.45 3.32
CA VAL A 2 -3.16 20.57 3.32
C VAL A 2 -2.15 21.14 2.31
N GLU A 3 -0.88 21.26 2.70
CA GLU A 3 0.18 21.84 1.87
C GLU A 3 0.81 20.85 0.88
N ARG A 4 1.17 19.64 1.33
CA ARG A 4 1.81 18.62 0.49
C ARG A 4 1.55 17.21 1.03
N VAL A 5 1.48 16.24 0.11
CA VAL A 5 1.42 14.81 0.43
C VAL A 5 2.55 14.11 -0.31
N GLU A 6 3.36 13.35 0.42
CA GLU A 6 4.45 12.56 -0.15
C GLU A 6 4.11 11.07 -0.12
N VAL A 7 4.41 10.37 -1.21
CA VAL A 7 4.17 8.94 -1.31
C VAL A 7 5.40 8.21 -0.74
N VAL A 8 5.26 7.67 0.47
CA VAL A 8 6.37 6.98 1.16
C VAL A 8 6.61 5.58 0.57
N ARG A 9 5.55 4.84 0.23
CA ARG A 9 5.64 3.47 -0.31
C ARG A 9 4.44 3.14 -1.19
N LEU A 10 4.71 2.44 -2.30
CA LEU A 10 3.66 1.88 -3.17
C LEU A 10 3.33 0.45 -2.73
N GLY A 11 2.07 0.22 -2.37
CA GLY A 11 1.55 -1.11 -2.05
C GLY A 11 0.93 -1.80 -3.27
N ARG A 12 1.18 -3.10 -3.45
CA ARG A 12 0.50 -3.92 -4.44
C ARG A 12 -0.83 -4.41 -3.88
N VAL A 13 -1.92 -3.76 -4.31
CA VAL A 13 -3.30 -4.12 -3.93
C VAL A 13 -4.16 -4.34 -5.16
N ARG A 14 -5.17 -5.21 -5.04
CA ARG A 14 -6.17 -5.45 -6.10
C ARG A 14 -7.48 -4.71 -5.86
N ARG A 15 -7.80 -4.40 -4.60
CA ARG A 15 -9.05 -3.72 -4.22
C ARG A 15 -8.79 -2.23 -4.09
N ALA A 16 -9.69 -1.39 -4.64
CA ALA A 16 -9.62 0.05 -4.52
C ALA A 16 -9.83 0.53 -3.07
N LYS A 17 -10.73 -0.14 -2.32
CA LYS A 17 -10.95 0.10 -0.89
C LYS A 17 -10.34 -1.01 -0.05
N LEU A 18 -9.51 -0.64 0.93
CA LEU A 18 -8.74 -1.58 1.76
C LEU A 18 -9.40 -1.92 3.10
N TYR A 19 -10.73 -1.98 3.16
CA TYR A 19 -11.45 -2.29 4.40
C TYR A 19 -11.11 -3.68 4.97
N TYR A 20 -10.68 -4.61 4.11
CA TYR A 20 -10.23 -5.93 4.54
C TYR A 20 -9.01 -5.90 5.46
N ILE A 21 -8.23 -4.81 5.47
CA ILE A 21 -7.07 -4.66 6.37
C ILE A 21 -7.55 -4.40 7.80
N ARG A 22 -8.72 -3.78 7.99
CA ARG A 22 -9.23 -3.40 9.31
C ARG A 22 -9.43 -4.60 10.26
N GLN A 23 -9.72 -5.77 9.71
CA GLN A 23 -9.91 -7.00 10.49
C GLN A 23 -8.62 -7.82 10.65
N ARG A 24 -7.50 -7.39 10.05
CA ARG A 24 -6.23 -8.12 10.07
C ARG A 24 -5.28 -7.49 11.08
N VAL A 25 -4.54 -8.35 11.79
CA VAL A 25 -3.52 -7.93 12.77
C VAL A 25 -2.13 -8.46 12.41
N GLY A 26 -1.11 -7.78 12.91
CA GLY A 26 0.30 -8.16 12.74
C GLY A 26 0.76 -8.19 11.28
N LYS A 27 1.59 -9.19 10.93
CA LYS A 27 2.18 -9.32 9.58
C LYS A 27 1.13 -9.40 8.47
N LYS A 28 -0.10 -9.84 8.77
CA LYS A 28 -1.20 -9.97 7.79
C LYS A 28 -1.85 -8.63 7.41
N ALA A 29 -1.70 -7.60 8.24
CA ALA A 29 -2.20 -6.25 7.96
C ALA A 29 -1.29 -5.51 6.97
N LYS A 30 -0.01 -5.90 6.89
CA LYS A 30 0.97 -5.25 6.02
C LYS A 30 0.73 -5.63 4.55
N VAL A 31 0.54 -4.62 3.71
CA VAL A 31 0.45 -4.79 2.26
C VAL A 31 1.84 -5.02 1.68
N LYS A 32 1.94 -5.93 0.71
CA LYS A 32 3.20 -6.18 -0.01
C LYS A 32 3.58 -4.96 -0.86
N GLU A 33 4.85 -4.62 -0.88
CA GLU A 33 5.37 -3.52 -1.70
C GLU A 33 5.28 -3.85 -3.19
N LEU A 34 5.01 -2.83 -4.00
CA LEU A 34 5.02 -2.96 -5.44
C LEU A 34 6.47 -2.92 -5.94
N ILE A 35 7.07 -4.09 -6.13
CA ILE A 35 8.40 -4.20 -6.75
C ILE A 35 8.25 -3.86 -8.23
N ARG A 36 8.56 -2.62 -8.61
CA ARG A 36 8.68 -2.23 -10.02
C ARG A 36 10.00 -2.79 -10.52
N LYS A 37 9.98 -3.79 -11.41
CA LYS A 37 11.19 -4.16 -12.14
C LYS A 37 11.61 -2.91 -12.93
N LYS A 38 12.85 -2.44 -12.73
CA LYS A 38 13.46 -1.50 -13.67
C LYS A 38 13.49 -2.22 -15.01
N ASN A 39 12.77 -1.70 -15.98
CA ASN A 39 12.81 -2.24 -17.33
C ASN A 39 14.24 -2.13 -17.84
N ALA A 40 14.72 -3.21 -18.46
CA ALA A 40 15.96 -3.24 -19.22
C ALA A 40 15.86 -2.31 -20.43
#